data_AF-A0AAD9KA66-F1
#
_entry.id   AF-A0AAD9KA66-F1
#
_cell.length_a   1.000
_cell.length_b   1.000
_cell.length_c   1.000
_cell.angle_alpha   90.00
_cell.angle_beta   90.00
_cell.angle_gamma   90.00
#
_symmetry.space_group_name_H-M   'P 1'
#
loop_
_entity.id
_entity.type
_entity.pdbx_description
1 polymer ?
#
loop_
_entity_poly.entity_id
_entity_poly.type
_entity_poly.pdbx_seq_one_letter_code
_entity_poly.pdbx_strand_id
1 'polypeptide(L)'
;MGGEGKFNTRRGMGSSAAGRIQHHQDSIGKPDRKYQDWFDPNDQELHILMSRRDQAHKRALQTRNSRFTFAAYKDACRMLQKRTRALKSDWWERKAVELQRAADRNDINGFDNGLKEVWGPKKNGSVQLK
;
A
#
# COMPACT_ATOMS: atom_id res chain seq x y z
N MET A 1 37.03 16.24 75.48
CA MET A 1 36.44 17.31 76.32
C MET A 1 36.44 18.56 75.48
N GLY A 2 35.37 19.25 75.12
CA GLY A 2 33.95 19.25 75.44
C GLY A 2 33.41 20.56 74.82
N GLY A 3 32.13 20.62 74.45
CA GLY A 3 31.49 21.89 74.06
C GLY A 3 30.50 21.76 72.90
N GLU A 4 29.24 21.47 73.24
CA GLU A 4 28.07 21.55 72.37
C GLU A 4 27.65 23.01 72.10
N GLY A 5 26.99 23.25 70.97
CA GLY A 5 26.25 24.48 70.68
C GLY A 5 25.09 24.18 69.73
N LYS A 6 23.86 24.38 70.22
CA LYS A 6 22.61 23.81 69.72
C LYS A 6 21.78 24.78 68.83
N PHE A 7 20.77 24.21 68.17
CA PHE A 7 19.43 24.76 67.83
C PHE A 7 19.18 25.56 66.52
N ASN A 8 18.60 24.82 65.55
CA ASN A 8 17.24 24.96 64.96
C ASN A 8 16.76 26.30 64.33
N THR A 9 16.28 26.23 63.08
CA THR A 9 14.87 26.42 62.62
C THR A 9 14.79 27.15 61.26
N ARG A 10 14.15 26.53 60.24
CA ARG A 10 12.97 27.05 59.49
C ARG A 10 12.84 26.49 58.05
N ARG A 11 11.75 25.73 57.87
CA ARG A 11 10.73 25.73 56.79
C ARG A 11 11.06 26.34 55.41
N GLY A 12 10.72 25.57 54.38
CA GLY A 12 10.28 26.03 53.04
C GLY A 12 10.43 24.91 52.01
N MET A 13 9.46 24.01 51.84
CA MET A 13 8.45 24.07 50.76
C MET A 13 9.04 24.47 49.39
N GLY A 14 9.02 23.54 48.42
CA GLY A 14 9.28 23.90 47.03
C GLY A 14 9.43 22.71 46.06
N SER A 15 8.31 22.35 45.43
CA SER A 15 8.19 21.68 44.13
C SER A 15 8.74 20.26 43.95
N SER A 16 7.80 19.34 44.17
CA SER A 16 7.58 18.15 43.34
C SER A 16 7.98 18.37 41.88
N ALA A 17 9.10 17.78 41.46
CA ALA A 17 9.40 17.54 40.04
C ALA A 17 8.56 16.34 39.59
N ALA A 18 7.25 16.56 39.46
CA ALA A 18 6.37 15.64 38.77
C ALA A 18 6.84 15.56 37.32
N GLY A 19 7.61 14.52 37.00
CA GLY A 19 8.00 14.16 35.66
C GLY A 19 6.75 14.04 34.80
N ARG A 20 6.54 15.05 33.95
CA ARG A 20 5.45 15.08 32.99
C ARG A 20 5.75 14.01 31.94
N ILE A 21 5.14 12.84 32.09
CA ILE A 21 5.09 11.82 31.04
C ILE A 21 4.46 12.50 29.83
N GLN A 22 5.27 12.77 28.81
CA GLN A 22 4.76 13.23 27.53
C GLN A 22 3.93 12.09 26.94
N HIS A 23 2.61 12.29 26.90
CA HIS A 23 1.75 11.50 26.03
C HIS A 23 2.17 11.79 24.60
N HIS A 24 2.94 10.89 24.01
CA HIS A 24 3.04 10.80 22.56
C HIS A 24 1.65 10.35 22.09
N GLN A 25 0.87 11.28 21.55
CA GLN A 25 -0.25 10.90 20.71
C GLN A 25 0.36 10.47 19.39
N ASP A 26 0.82 9.23 19.33
CA ASP A 26 1.10 8.57 18.07
C ASP A 26 -0.25 8.50 17.35
N SER A 27 -0.46 9.41 16.41
CA SER A 27 -1.53 9.28 15.46
C SER A 27 -1.25 8.01 14.66
N ILE A 28 -1.94 6.92 15.01
CA ILE A 28 -1.95 5.67 14.25
C ILE A 28 -2.68 5.98 12.94
N GLY A 29 -1.97 6.61 12.00
CA GLY A 29 -2.42 6.71 10.61
C GLY A 29 -2.65 5.29 10.08
N LYS A 30 -3.69 5.10 9.26
CA LYS A 30 -3.89 3.81 8.58
C LYS A 30 -2.61 3.47 7.81
N PRO A 31 -2.05 2.25 7.98
CA PRO A 31 -0.90 1.84 7.20
C PRO A 31 -1.28 1.92 5.72
N ASP A 32 -0.40 2.53 4.94
CA ASP A 32 -0.59 2.71 3.52
C ASP A 32 -0.71 1.33 2.88
N ARG A 33 -1.91 1.00 2.37
CA ARG A 33 -2.25 -0.33 1.89
C ARG A 33 -1.62 -0.51 0.51
N LYS A 34 -0.31 -0.73 0.47
CA LYS A 34 0.42 -1.11 -0.75
C LYS A 34 0.13 -2.57 -1.04
N TYR A 35 -1.02 -2.84 -1.63
CA TYR A 35 -1.22 -4.11 -2.32
C TYR A 35 -0.28 -4.13 -3.52
N GLN A 36 0.64 -5.10 -3.57
CA GLN A 36 1.38 -5.38 -4.79
C GLN A 36 0.44 -6.08 -5.76
N ASP A 37 -0.38 -5.29 -6.47
CA ASP A 37 -1.16 -5.79 -7.60
C ASP A 37 -0.33 -5.71 -8.90
N TRP A 38 -0.88 -6.21 -10.00
CA TRP A 38 -0.24 -6.17 -11.32
C TRP A 38 0.02 -4.77 -11.88
N PHE A 39 -0.59 -3.72 -11.31
CA PHE A 39 -0.48 -2.35 -11.79
C PHE A 39 0.69 -1.63 -11.10
N ASP A 40 1.71 -1.27 -11.89
CA ASP A 40 2.80 -0.40 -11.45
C ASP A 40 2.55 1.04 -11.93
N PRO A 41 2.37 2.02 -11.01
CA PRO A 41 2.21 3.43 -11.38
C PRO A 41 3.47 4.04 -12.01
N ASN A 42 4.62 3.39 -11.95
CA ASN A 42 5.88 3.86 -12.55
C ASN A 42 6.20 3.21 -13.91
N ASP A 43 5.31 2.35 -14.45
CA ASP A 43 5.54 1.73 -15.76
C ASP A 43 5.51 2.78 -16.88
N GLN A 44 6.71 3.14 -17.36
CA GLN A 44 6.91 4.14 -18.40
C GLN A 44 6.26 3.75 -19.73
N GLU A 45 6.29 2.47 -20.09
CA GLU A 45 5.70 1.98 -21.34
C GLU A 45 4.17 2.14 -21.30
N LEU A 46 3.55 1.84 -20.16
CA LEU A 46 2.12 2.00 -19.94
C LEU A 46 1.70 3.47 -20.05
N HIS A 47 2.46 4.39 -19.47
CA HIS A 47 2.21 5.84 -19.57
C HIS A 47 2.35 6.36 -21.01
N ILE A 48 3.34 5.88 -21.75
CA ILE A 48 3.52 6.22 -23.18
C ILE A 48 2.31 5.73 -23.99
N LEU A 49 1.86 4.49 -23.77
CA LEU A 49 0.70 3.91 -24.47
C LEU A 49 -0.61 4.63 -24.13
N MET A 50 -0.81 5.02 -22.86
CA MET A 50 -1.93 5.86 -22.45
C MET A 50 -1.92 7.21 -23.16
N SER A 51 -0.76 7.88 -23.18
CA SER A 51 -0.59 9.17 -23.85
C SER A 51 -0.86 9.08 -25.36
N ARG A 52 -0.37 8.02 -26.02
CA ARG A 52 -0.62 7.75 -27.44
C ARG A 52 -2.10 7.50 -27.73
N ARG A 53 -2.78 6.72 -26.89
CA ARG A 53 -4.24 6.52 -26.99
C ARG A 53 -4.97 7.85 -26.87
N ASP A 54 -4.63 8.69 -25.90
CA ASP A 54 -5.31 9.97 -25.69
C ASP A 54 -5.11 10.95 -26.84
N GLN A 55 -3.90 11.00 -27.39
CA GLN A 55 -3.63 11.81 -28.57
C GLN A 55 -4.41 11.30 -29.79
N ALA A 56 -4.45 9.97 -30.00
CA ALA A 56 -5.20 9.38 -31.10
C ALA A 56 -6.72 9.60 -30.95
N HIS A 57 -7.24 9.53 -29.72
CA HIS A 57 -8.64 9.82 -29.41
C HIS A 57 -8.99 11.27 -29.73
N LYS A 58 -8.17 12.23 -29.26
CA LYS A 58 -8.35 13.65 -29.56
C LYS A 58 -8.36 13.88 -31.07
N ARG A 59 -7.42 13.31 -31.82
CA ARG A 59 -7.38 13.41 -33.29
C ARG A 59 -8.65 12.84 -33.94
N ALA A 60 -9.10 11.67 -33.49
CA ALA A 60 -10.33 11.05 -34.01
C ALA A 60 -11.57 11.93 -33.78
N LEU A 61 -11.68 12.59 -32.63
CA LEU A 61 -12.78 13.51 -32.32
C LEU A 61 -12.74 14.80 -33.14
N GLN A 62 -11.55 15.33 -33.44
CA GLN A 62 -11.39 16.57 -34.21
C GLN A 62 -11.63 16.36 -35.72
N THR A 63 -11.40 15.14 -36.23
CA THR A 63 -11.64 14.83 -37.65
C THR A 63 -13.07 14.36 -37.89
N ARG A 64 -13.75 14.95 -38.88
CA ARG A 64 -15.07 14.48 -39.31
C ARG A 64 -14.96 13.07 -39.94
N ASN A 65 -15.40 12.03 -39.22
CA ASN A 65 -15.56 10.64 -39.67
C ASN A 65 -14.41 10.09 -40.54
N SER A 66 -13.15 10.33 -40.15
CA SER A 66 -12.01 9.73 -40.84
C SER A 66 -11.80 8.29 -40.38
N ARG A 67 -11.95 7.33 -41.31
CA ARG A 67 -11.67 5.90 -41.04
C ARG A 67 -10.24 5.67 -40.56
N PHE A 68 -9.30 6.47 -41.05
CA PHE A 68 -7.89 6.37 -40.70
C PHE A 68 -7.61 6.77 -39.25
N THR A 69 -8.17 7.91 -38.79
CA THR A 69 -7.95 8.37 -37.41
C THR A 69 -8.60 7.43 -36.40
N PHE A 70 -9.76 6.87 -36.73
CA PHE A 70 -10.40 5.86 -35.90
C PHE A 70 -9.63 4.52 -35.86
N ALA A 71 -9.05 4.10 -36.98
CA ALA A 71 -8.17 2.92 -37.02
C ALA A 71 -6.93 3.13 -36.15
N ALA A 72 -6.30 4.30 -36.21
CA ALA A 72 -5.15 4.65 -35.37
C ALA A 72 -5.50 4.68 -33.87
N TYR A 73 -6.68 5.18 -33.51
CA TYR A 73 -7.18 5.13 -32.13
C TYR A 73 -7.41 3.68 -31.65
N LYS A 74 -8.07 2.85 -32.46
CA LYS A 74 -8.26 1.43 -32.16
C LYS A 74 -6.94 0.68 -31.99
N ASP A 75 -5.95 0.99 -32.83
CA ASP A 75 -4.61 0.43 -32.73
C ASP A 75 -3.93 0.81 -31.41
N ALA A 76 -3.98 2.08 -31.02
CA ALA A 76 -3.45 2.55 -29.74
C ALA A 76 -4.15 1.88 -28.53
N CYS A 77 -5.48 1.71 -28.58
CA CYS A 77 -6.22 0.94 -27.58
C CYS A 77 -5.76 -0.52 -27.51
N ARG A 78 -5.56 -1.18 -28.66
CA ARG A 78 -5.08 -2.57 -28.72
C ARG A 78 -3.70 -2.71 -28.08
N MET A 79 -2.79 -1.78 -28.35
CA MET A 79 -1.44 -1.79 -27.76
C MET A 79 -1.48 -1.59 -26.25
N LEU A 80 -2.25 -0.62 -25.77
CA LEU A 80 -2.44 -0.41 -24.33
C LEU A 80 -3.00 -1.67 -23.65
N GLN A 81 -4.07 -2.25 -24.20
CA GLN A 81 -4.68 -3.47 -23.66
C GLN A 81 -3.71 -4.65 -23.66
N LYS A 82 -2.87 -4.80 -24.71
CA LYS A 82 -1.86 -5.85 -24.79
C LYS A 82 -0.84 -5.71 -23.65
N ARG A 83 -0.31 -4.51 -23.41
CA ARG A 83 0.64 -4.24 -22.32
C ARG A 83 0.00 -4.49 -20.95
N THR A 84 -1.21 -3.97 -20.72
CA THR A 84 -1.95 -4.20 -19.47
C THR A 84 -2.19 -5.68 -19.18
N ARG A 85 -2.53 -6.47 -20.21
CA ARG A 85 -2.71 -7.92 -20.06
C ARG A 85 -1.39 -8.64 -19.75
N ALA A 86 -0.30 -8.24 -20.40
CA ALA A 86 1.02 -8.82 -20.13
C ALA A 86 1.43 -8.58 -18.67
N LEU A 87 1.36 -7.34 -18.17
CA LEU A 87 1.65 -7.01 -16.78
C LEU A 87 0.83 -7.84 -15.78
N LYS A 88 -0.46 -8.01 -16.08
CA LYS A 88 -1.36 -8.85 -15.28
C LYS A 88 -0.96 -10.32 -15.30
N SER A 89 -0.67 -10.87 -16.48
CA SER A 89 -0.21 -12.25 -16.64
C SER A 89 1.10 -12.50 -15.89
N ASP A 90 2.10 -11.62 -16.06
CA ASP A 90 3.40 -11.73 -15.41
C ASP A 90 3.29 -11.67 -13.88
N TRP A 91 2.34 -10.88 -13.37
CA TRP A 91 2.06 -10.84 -11.93
C TRP A 91 1.42 -12.15 -11.44
N TRP A 92 0.41 -12.67 -12.13
CA TRP A 92 -0.22 -13.95 -11.76
C TRP A 92 0.74 -15.12 -11.83
N GLU A 93 1.62 -15.16 -12.83
CA GLU A 93 2.63 -16.19 -12.96
C GLU A 93 3.62 -16.16 -11.78
N ARG A 94 4.14 -14.98 -11.45
CA ARG A 94 4.99 -14.81 -10.26
C ARG A 94 4.28 -15.23 -8.97
N LYS A 95 3.00 -14.86 -8.83
CA LYS A 95 2.21 -15.20 -7.64
C LYS A 95 1.96 -16.70 -7.53
N ALA A 96 1.67 -17.36 -8.66
CA ALA A 96 1.50 -18.80 -8.71
C ALA A 96 2.79 -19.54 -8.33
N VAL A 97 3.95 -19.09 -8.83
CA VAL A 97 5.26 -19.65 -8.46
C VAL A 97 5.55 -19.46 -6.97
N GLU A 98 5.23 -18.29 -6.39
CA GLU A 98 5.39 -18.04 -4.95
C GLU A 98 4.56 -19.01 -4.11
N LEU A 99 3.27 -19.14 -4.43
CA LEU A 99 2.35 -20.04 -3.73
C LEU A 99 2.77 -21.51 -3.87
N GLN A 100 3.18 -21.94 -5.06
CA GLN A 100 3.67 -23.29 -5.28
C GLN A 100 4.92 -23.57 -4.44
N ARG A 101 5.88 -22.64 -4.40
CA ARG A 101 7.10 -22.79 -3.57
C ARG A 101 6.79 -22.86 -2.07
N ALA A 102 5.78 -22.14 -1.59
CA ALA A 102 5.34 -22.24 -0.19
C ALA A 102 4.73 -23.62 0.10
N ALA A 103 3.91 -24.13 -0.82
CA ALA A 103 3.34 -25.47 -0.72
C ALA A 103 4.42 -26.56 -0.74
N ASP A 104 5.40 -26.48 -1.65
CA ASP A 104 6.49 -27.44 -1.79
C ASP A 104 7.37 -27.51 -0.53
N ARG A 105 7.50 -26.40 0.21
CA ARG A 105 8.23 -26.32 1.48
C ARG A 105 7.38 -26.67 2.71
N ASN A 106 6.11 -27.03 2.53
CA ASN A 106 5.13 -27.22 3.61
C ASN A 106 4.98 -25.96 4.51
N ASP A 107 5.17 -24.77 3.93
CA ASP A 107 5.00 -23.49 4.62
C ASP A 107 3.55 -23.00 4.50
N ILE A 108 2.70 -23.53 5.41
CA ILE A 108 1.27 -23.21 5.46
C ILE A 108 1.03 -21.72 5.72
N ASN A 109 1.87 -21.09 6.56
CA ASN A 109 1.74 -19.68 6.90
C ASN A 109 2.04 -18.78 5.69
N GLY A 110 3.12 -19.09 4.95
CA GLY A 110 3.45 -18.40 3.70
C GLY A 110 2.36 -18.54 2.65
N PHE A 111 1.80 -19.75 2.49
CA PHE A 111 0.71 -20.01 1.56
C PHE A 111 -0.58 -19.25 1.91
N ASP A 112 -1.01 -19.30 3.18
CA ASP A 112 -2.21 -18.59 3.66
C ASP A 112 -2.05 -17.06 3.55
N ASN A 113 -0.86 -16.53 3.85
CA ASN A 113 -0.56 -15.11 3.66
C ASN A 113 -0.62 -14.70 2.18
N GLY A 114 -0.01 -15.49 1.29
CA GLY A 114 -0.08 -15.24 -0.15
C GLY A 114 -1.52 -15.26 -0.68
N LEU A 115 -2.36 -16.15 -0.15
CA LEU A 115 -3.78 -16.21 -0.51
C LEU A 115 -4.57 -14.98 -0.01
N LYS A 116 -4.31 -14.53 1.22
CA LYS A 116 -4.91 -13.31 1.79
C LYS A 116 -4.49 -12.06 1.03
N GLU A 117 -3.30 -12.02 0.44
CA GLU A 117 -2.87 -10.89 -0.38
C GLU A 117 -3.68 -10.79 -1.68
N VAL A 118 -4.01 -11.93 -2.29
CA VAL A 118 -4.79 -11.99 -3.54
C VAL A 118 -6.27 -11.67 -3.29
N TRP A 119 -6.88 -12.27 -2.28
CA TRP A 119 -8.33 -12.17 -2.04
C TRP A 119 -8.71 -11.14 -0.98
N GLY A 120 -7.73 -10.58 -0.29
CA GLY A 120 -7.92 -9.72 0.87
C GLY A 120 -8.21 -10.51 2.16
N PRO A 121 -8.22 -9.82 3.32
CA PRO A 121 -8.57 -10.44 4.58
C PRO A 121 -10.02 -10.96 4.54
N LYS A 122 -10.19 -12.26 4.77
CA LYS A 122 -11.52 -12.86 4.92
C LYS A 122 -12.15 -12.33 6.21
N LYS A 123 -13.20 -11.53 6.09
CA LYS A 123 -14.01 -11.07 7.23
C LYS A 123 -14.87 -12.25 7.68
N ASN A 124 -14.32 -13.08 8.56
CA ASN A 124 -15.11 -14.05 9.31
C ASN A 124 -15.98 -13.24 10.28
N GLY A 125 -17.29 -13.18 10.05
CA GLY A 125 -18.21 -12.60 11.03
C GLY A 125 -18.09 -13.39 12.33
N SER A 126 -17.89 -12.71 13.46
CA SER A 126 -17.98 -13.35 14.77
C SER A 126 -19.42 -13.80 14.96
N VAL A 127 -19.72 -15.06 14.67
CA VAL A 127 -20.98 -15.66 15.07
C VAL A 127 -20.88 -15.83 16.59
N GLN A 128 -21.47 -14.88 17.32
CA GLN A 128 -21.65 -14.99 18.76
C GLN A 128 -22.64 -16.14 18.99
N LEU A 129 -22.13 -17.31 19.39
CA LEU A 129 -22.98 -18.41 19.84
C LEU A 129 -23.63 -17.95 21.16
N LYS A 130 -24.97 -17.85 21.15
CA LYS A 130 -25.78 -17.62 22.35
C LYS A 130 -25.83 -18.88 23.20
#